data_AF-A0A6C0DTY3-F1
#
_entry.id   AF-A0A6C0DTY3-F1
#
_cell.length_a   1.000
_cell.length_b   1.000
_cell.length_c   1.000
_cell.angle_alpha   90.00
_cell.angle_beta   90.00
_cell.angle_gamma   90.00
#
_symmetry.space_group_name_H-M   'P 1'
#
loop_
_entity.id
_entity.type
_entity.pdbx_description
1 polymer ?
#
loop_
_entity_poly.entity_id
_entity_poly.type
_entity_poly.pdbx_seq_one_letter_code
_entity_poly.pdbx_strand_id
1 'polypeptide(L)'
;MKLYNQHLDTLSKGNPKLLVFDCEFWRVSGTSGFIPIPDTDEFFIPREIGGFFLTKNGDGSWEYKGYFFVTFTNPKGYDVSFISSHYASVTQKTADQLDVYQSYLQLEWSKAFEGALPEDQKPILKESLKLYNSDSHIADHHKPPSWLKKFLKEYSESVVVVKGRADMEALENMCRIHEYEYLEPLDVYDIATWNPKSRRLCGTAKLEGTFDCILPYVDDKGSKRRRLRDILPLERAHDPTTDASMTLLVAIYIVASQSK
;
A
#
# COMPACT_ATOMS: atom_id res chain seq x y z
N MET A 1 22.53 -5.34 -1.16
CA MET A 1 23.02 -6.22 -0.06
C MET A 1 22.53 -7.64 -0.32
N LYS A 2 23.36 -8.67 -0.10
CA LYS A 2 22.96 -10.08 -0.35
C LYS A 2 22.21 -10.70 0.83
N LEU A 3 21.09 -11.33 0.50
CA LEU A 3 20.16 -12.00 1.41
C LEU A 3 20.02 -13.47 1.01
N TYR A 4 20.02 -14.38 1.97
CA TYR A 4 19.82 -15.80 1.77
C TYR A 4 18.67 -16.24 2.67
N ASN A 5 17.48 -16.29 2.09
CA ASN A 5 16.28 -16.73 2.77
C ASN A 5 15.48 -17.65 1.85
N GLN A 6 15.40 -18.93 2.23
CA GLN A 6 14.72 -19.97 1.44
C GLN A 6 13.23 -19.68 1.24
N HIS A 7 12.59 -18.94 2.15
CA HIS A 7 11.17 -18.60 2.04
C HIS A 7 10.93 -17.59 0.92
N LEU A 8 11.91 -16.72 0.62
CA LEU A 8 11.87 -15.85 -0.56
C LEU A 8 11.91 -16.67 -1.86
N ASP A 9 12.65 -17.78 -1.89
CA ASP A 9 12.71 -18.67 -3.05
C ASP A 9 11.38 -19.38 -3.28
N THR A 10 10.70 -19.78 -2.22
CA THR A 10 9.36 -20.35 -2.29
C THR A 10 8.33 -19.29 -2.72
N LEU A 11 8.39 -18.08 -2.15
CA LEU A 11 7.50 -16.97 -2.52
C LEU A 11 7.63 -16.62 -4.00
N SER A 12 8.85 -16.61 -4.54
CA SER A 12 9.07 -16.20 -5.93
C SER A 12 8.67 -17.27 -6.94
N LYS A 13 8.42 -18.52 -6.50
CA LYS A 13 8.10 -19.66 -7.37
C LYS A 13 9.08 -19.82 -8.54
N GLY A 14 10.36 -19.51 -8.29
CA GLY A 14 11.43 -19.56 -9.29
C GLY A 14 11.63 -18.28 -10.11
N ASN A 15 10.77 -17.26 -9.97
CA ASN A 15 10.96 -15.97 -10.62
C ASN A 15 12.07 -15.14 -9.95
N PRO A 16 12.78 -14.29 -10.72
CA PRO A 16 13.92 -13.53 -10.22
C PRO A 16 13.55 -12.20 -9.56
N LYS A 17 12.27 -11.80 -9.55
CA LYS A 17 11.85 -10.51 -9.01
C LYS A 17 10.59 -10.67 -8.15
N LEU A 18 10.67 -10.17 -6.93
CA LEU A 18 9.53 -9.95 -6.05
C LEU A 18 9.27 -8.46 -5.95
N LEU A 19 8.00 -8.09 -5.99
CA LEU A 19 7.52 -6.75 -5.65
C LEU A 19 6.60 -6.88 -4.45
N VAL A 20 6.85 -6.08 -3.42
CA VAL A 20 5.97 -5.93 -2.28
C VAL A 20 5.63 -4.46 -2.18
N PHE A 21 4.34 -4.14 -2.19
CA PHE A 21 3.86 -2.77 -2.12
C PHE A 21 2.49 -2.71 -1.45
N ASP A 22 2.16 -1.52 -0.98
CA ASP A 22 0.88 -1.16 -0.39
C ASP A 22 0.50 0.24 -0.89
N CYS A 23 -0.80 0.53 -0.92
CA CYS A 23 -1.33 1.81 -1.34
C CYS A 23 -2.17 2.45 -0.25
N GLU A 24 -1.99 3.75 -0.08
CA GLU A 24 -3.05 4.58 0.50
C GLU A 24 -3.86 5.22 -0.61
N PHE A 25 -5.17 5.35 -0.43
CA PHE A 25 -6.09 5.62 -1.54
C PHE A 25 -6.64 7.05 -1.55
N TRP A 26 -6.85 7.56 -2.76
CA TRP A 26 -7.94 8.49 -3.00
C TRP A 26 -9.22 7.68 -3.11
N ARG A 27 -10.22 8.02 -2.29
CA ARG A 27 -11.57 7.48 -2.45
C ARG A 27 -12.36 8.41 -3.36
N VAL A 28 -12.83 7.88 -4.48
CA VAL A 28 -13.42 8.67 -5.57
C VAL A 28 -14.89 8.27 -5.73
N SER A 29 -15.79 9.24 -5.87
CA SER A 29 -17.21 8.97 -6.14
C SER A 29 -17.45 8.65 -7.63
N GLY A 30 -18.35 7.71 -7.92
CA GLY A 30 -18.84 7.39 -9.26
C GLY A 30 -18.12 6.21 -9.91
N THR A 31 -18.71 5.01 -9.86
CA THR A 31 -18.06 3.75 -10.28
C THR A 31 -18.23 3.36 -11.75
N SER A 32 -18.95 4.15 -12.56
CA SER A 32 -19.21 3.78 -13.96
C SER A 32 -17.91 3.63 -14.76
N GLY A 33 -17.60 2.40 -15.17
CA GLY A 33 -16.37 2.08 -15.90
C GLY A 33 -15.16 1.77 -15.00
N PHE A 34 -15.31 1.76 -13.68
CA PHE A 34 -14.25 1.49 -12.70
C PHE A 34 -14.52 0.20 -11.90
N ILE A 35 -13.51 -0.31 -11.21
CA ILE A 35 -13.65 -1.39 -10.25
C ILE A 35 -14.14 -0.77 -8.93
N PRO A 36 -15.37 -1.06 -8.50
CA PRO A 36 -15.96 -0.43 -7.34
C PRO A 36 -15.41 -1.00 -6.03
N ILE A 37 -15.42 -0.16 -4.99
CA ILE A 37 -15.35 -0.65 -3.62
C ILE A 37 -16.66 -1.41 -3.34
N PRO A 38 -16.59 -2.65 -2.81
CA PRO A 38 -17.79 -3.45 -2.55
C PRO A 38 -18.87 -2.70 -1.78
N ASP A 39 -20.12 -2.86 -2.22
CA ASP A 39 -21.32 -2.27 -1.60
C ASP A 39 -21.35 -0.73 -1.59
N THR A 40 -20.63 -0.08 -2.50
CA THR A 40 -20.62 1.39 -2.64
C THR A 40 -20.64 1.84 -4.10
N ASP A 41 -20.90 3.13 -4.34
CA ASP A 41 -20.75 3.82 -5.62
C ASP A 41 -19.40 4.54 -5.73
N GLU A 42 -18.40 4.09 -4.97
CA GLU A 42 -17.07 4.68 -4.88
C GLU A 42 -16.02 3.70 -5.45
N PHE A 43 -14.87 4.23 -5.88
CA PHE A 43 -13.73 3.43 -6.29
C PHE A 43 -12.43 4.00 -5.72
N PHE A 44 -11.39 3.17 -5.68
CA PHE A 44 -10.06 3.60 -5.23
C PHE A 44 -9.15 3.89 -6.41
N ILE A 45 -8.29 4.90 -6.24
CA ILE A 45 -7.05 5.07 -7.00
C ILE A 45 -5.91 5.33 -6.00
N PRO A 46 -4.64 5.02 -6.32
CA PRO A 46 -3.55 5.24 -5.40
C PRO A 46 -3.32 6.74 -5.20
N ARG A 47 -3.28 7.14 -3.94
CA ARG A 47 -2.81 8.44 -3.49
C ARG A 47 -1.34 8.38 -3.11
N GLU A 48 -0.94 7.32 -2.42
CA GLU A 48 0.42 7.03 -2.01
C GLU A 48 0.72 5.57 -2.39
N ILE A 49 1.91 5.30 -2.92
CA ILE A 49 2.40 3.94 -3.18
C ILE A 49 3.74 3.81 -2.48
N GLY A 50 3.82 2.86 -1.55
CA GLY A 50 5.04 2.51 -0.83
C GLY A 50 5.39 1.05 -1.08
N GLY A 51 6.67 0.74 -1.26
CA GLY A 51 7.08 -0.63 -1.49
C GLY A 51 8.54 -0.79 -1.85
N PHE A 52 8.91 -2.00 -2.26
CA PHE A 52 10.27 -2.31 -2.66
C PHE A 52 10.34 -3.55 -3.54
N PHE A 53 11.48 -3.66 -4.23
CA PHE A 53 11.81 -4.83 -5.03
C PHE A 53 12.86 -5.68 -4.33
N LEU A 54 12.71 -7.01 -4.43
CA LEU A 54 13.77 -7.96 -4.17
C LEU A 54 14.15 -8.64 -5.49
N THR A 55 15.42 -8.57 -5.87
CA THR A 55 15.92 -9.21 -7.10
C THR A 55 16.85 -10.36 -6.77
N LYS A 56 16.66 -11.50 -7.43
CA LYS A 56 17.53 -12.66 -7.30
C LYS A 56 18.77 -12.51 -8.17
N ASN A 57 19.93 -12.67 -7.55
CA ASN A 57 21.22 -12.69 -8.20
C ASN A 57 21.51 -14.08 -8.79
N GLY A 58 22.46 -14.16 -9.73
CA GLY A 58 22.87 -15.43 -10.35
C GLY A 58 23.49 -16.45 -9.39
N ASP A 59 23.97 -16.03 -8.21
CA ASP A 59 24.46 -16.91 -7.15
C ASP A 59 23.36 -17.43 -6.22
N GLY A 60 22.10 -17.13 -6.53
CA GLY A 60 20.92 -17.52 -5.74
C GLY A 60 20.61 -16.58 -4.57
N SER A 61 21.45 -15.58 -4.27
CA SER A 61 21.15 -14.59 -3.24
C SER A 61 20.10 -13.57 -3.69
N TRP A 62 19.31 -13.07 -2.76
CA TRP A 62 18.37 -11.97 -2.98
C TRP A 62 19.05 -10.63 -2.71
N GLU A 63 18.65 -9.59 -3.42
CA GLU A 63 19.10 -8.23 -3.22
C GLU A 63 17.95 -7.28 -2.93
N TYR A 64 18.08 -6.57 -1.81
CA TYR A 64 17.29 -5.39 -1.46
C TYR A 64 18.12 -4.13 -1.72
N LYS A 65 17.57 -3.17 -2.47
CA LYS A 65 18.22 -1.90 -2.83
C LYS A 65 17.63 -0.67 -2.13
N GLY A 66 16.66 -0.87 -1.26
CA GLY A 66 15.87 0.20 -0.65
C GLY A 66 14.41 0.14 -1.06
N TYR A 67 13.64 1.07 -0.50
CA TYR A 67 12.23 1.24 -0.80
C TYR A 67 12.00 2.42 -1.74
N PHE A 68 10.81 2.47 -2.33
CA PHE A 68 10.27 3.64 -2.99
C PHE A 68 9.02 4.10 -2.24
N PHE A 69 8.79 5.40 -2.25
CA PHE A 69 7.57 6.04 -1.81
C PHE A 69 7.20 7.11 -2.84
N VAL A 70 5.96 7.06 -3.34
CA VAL A 70 5.47 7.91 -4.43
C VAL A 70 4.09 8.40 -4.09
N THR A 71 3.81 9.67 -4.35
CA THR A 71 2.49 10.27 -4.15
C THR A 71 1.92 10.82 -5.45
N PHE A 72 0.59 10.82 -5.55
CA PHE A 72 -0.17 11.38 -6.65
C PHE A 72 -1.17 12.42 -6.17
N THR A 73 -1.34 13.47 -6.98
CA THR A 73 -2.42 14.44 -6.74
C THR A 73 -3.77 13.79 -6.94
N ASN A 74 -4.80 14.37 -6.34
CA ASN A 74 -6.17 13.92 -6.55
C ASN A 74 -6.54 13.99 -8.04
N PRO A 75 -7.40 13.08 -8.52
CA PRO A 75 -7.75 12.96 -9.93
C PRO A 75 -8.58 14.18 -10.37
N LYS A 76 -8.10 14.88 -11.41
CA LYS A 76 -8.78 16.09 -11.91
C LYS A 76 -10.16 15.74 -12.47
N GLY A 77 -11.17 16.50 -12.05
CA GLY A 77 -12.54 16.35 -12.55
C GLY A 77 -13.37 15.29 -11.82
N TYR A 78 -12.82 14.69 -10.77
CA TYR A 78 -13.50 13.74 -9.91
C TYR A 78 -13.66 14.31 -8.50
N ASP A 79 -14.75 13.92 -7.83
CA ASP A 79 -15.00 14.23 -6.43
C ASP A 79 -14.36 13.16 -5.54
N VAL A 80 -13.61 13.59 -4.54
CA VAL A 80 -12.83 12.73 -3.64
C VAL A 80 -13.17 13.02 -2.19
N SER A 81 -13.12 11.98 -1.36
CA SER A 81 -13.39 12.12 0.06
C SER A 81 -12.29 12.88 0.79
N PHE A 82 -12.60 13.33 2.00
CA PHE A 82 -11.60 13.78 2.97
C PHE A 82 -10.52 12.70 3.21
N ILE A 83 -9.32 13.14 3.57
CA ILE A 83 -8.18 12.27 3.90
C ILE A 83 -7.97 12.26 5.42
N SER A 84 -8.21 11.12 6.06
CA SER A 84 -7.88 10.95 7.47
C SER A 84 -6.36 10.88 7.66
N SER A 85 -5.83 11.61 8.66
CA SER A 85 -4.41 11.60 9.00
C SER A 85 -3.91 10.20 9.39
N HIS A 86 -4.81 9.35 9.91
CA HIS A 86 -4.52 7.97 10.29
C HIS A 86 -4.04 7.11 9.12
N TYR A 87 -4.43 7.47 7.89
CA TYR A 87 -4.13 6.72 6.67
C TYR A 87 -3.24 7.53 5.74
N ALA A 88 -2.50 8.54 6.23
CA ALA A 88 -1.70 9.43 5.40
C ALA A 88 -0.28 9.61 5.94
N SER A 89 0.72 9.50 5.06
CA SER A 89 2.13 9.60 5.42
C SER A 89 2.63 11.05 5.56
N VAL A 90 1.74 11.96 5.96
CA VAL A 90 2.06 13.39 6.14
C VAL A 90 2.92 13.65 7.37
N THR A 91 3.55 14.82 7.43
CA THR A 91 4.25 15.27 8.64
C THR A 91 3.30 15.38 9.84
N GLN A 92 3.82 15.25 11.07
CA GLN A 92 3.00 15.34 12.28
C GLN A 92 2.20 16.64 12.35
N LYS A 93 2.80 17.77 11.96
CA LYS A 93 2.13 19.07 11.91
C LYS A 93 0.90 19.05 11.01
N THR A 94 1.01 18.43 9.84
CA THR A 94 -0.11 18.31 8.90
C THR A 94 -1.15 17.32 9.43
N ALA A 95 -0.72 16.20 10.03
CA ALA A 95 -1.62 15.24 10.67
C ALA A 95 -2.50 15.90 11.74
N ASP A 96 -1.89 16.66 12.65
CA ASP A 96 -2.62 17.38 13.72
C ASP A 96 -3.67 18.35 13.14
N GLN A 97 -3.35 19.01 12.04
CA GLN A 97 -4.28 19.93 11.38
C GLN A 97 -5.40 19.20 10.62
N LEU A 98 -5.11 18.06 9.99
CA LEU A 98 -6.12 17.19 9.39
C LEU A 98 -7.08 16.66 10.46
N ASP A 99 -6.59 16.29 11.65
CA ASP A 99 -7.43 15.83 12.76
C ASP A 99 -8.39 16.93 13.23
N VAL A 100 -7.90 18.17 13.31
CA VAL A 100 -8.74 19.33 13.60
C VAL A 100 -9.82 19.51 12.55
N TYR A 101 -9.47 19.48 11.25
CA TYR A 101 -10.48 19.58 10.19
C TYR A 101 -11.50 18.44 10.24
N GLN A 102 -11.04 17.20 10.46
CA GLN A 102 -11.90 16.04 10.58
C GLN A 102 -12.90 16.19 11.73
N SER A 103 -12.49 16.79 12.86
CA SER A 103 -13.37 17.02 14.02
C SER A 103 -14.55 17.97 13.74
N TYR A 104 -14.46 18.78 12.69
CA TYR A 104 -15.53 19.69 12.27
C TYR A 104 -16.49 19.07 11.24
N LEU A 105 -16.13 17.94 10.64
CA LEU A 105 -16.99 17.27 9.67
C LEU A 105 -18.21 16.67 10.35
N GLN A 106 -19.37 16.82 9.72
CA GLN A 106 -20.61 16.15 10.16
C GLN A 106 -20.71 14.71 9.65
N LEU A 107 -19.86 14.31 8.71
CA LEU A 107 -19.79 12.98 8.13
C LEU A 107 -18.47 12.32 8.47
N GLU A 108 -18.47 10.99 8.51
CA GLU A 108 -17.24 10.20 8.51
C GLU A 108 -16.33 10.63 7.35
N TRP A 109 -15.02 10.68 7.58
CA TRP A 109 -14.04 11.15 6.59
C TRP A 109 -14.20 10.46 5.23
N SER A 110 -14.48 9.15 5.25
CA SER A 110 -14.63 8.32 4.06
C SER A 110 -15.91 8.62 3.27
N LYS A 111 -16.86 9.35 3.86
CA LYS A 111 -18.13 9.78 3.25
C LYS A 111 -18.21 11.29 3.03
N ALA A 112 -17.17 12.03 3.43
CA ALA A 112 -17.07 13.47 3.28
C ALA A 112 -16.57 13.85 1.88
N PHE A 113 -17.44 13.70 0.88
CA PHE A 113 -17.24 14.17 -0.50
C PHE A 113 -17.80 15.58 -0.69
N GLU A 114 -17.30 16.35 -1.67
CA GLU A 114 -17.82 17.70 -1.92
C GLU A 114 -19.32 17.67 -2.28
N GLY A 115 -19.75 16.68 -3.06
CA GLY A 115 -21.15 16.49 -3.43
C GLY A 115 -22.07 16.05 -2.28
N ALA A 116 -21.51 15.49 -1.21
CA ALA A 116 -22.27 15.00 -0.05
C ALA A 116 -22.28 15.99 1.13
N LEU A 117 -21.27 16.87 1.23
CA LEU A 117 -21.13 17.80 2.34
C LEU A 117 -22.09 19.00 2.24
N PRO A 118 -22.59 19.50 3.39
CA PRO A 118 -23.25 20.81 3.46
C PRO A 118 -22.35 21.94 2.92
N GLU A 119 -22.94 22.99 2.34
CA GLU A 119 -22.21 24.11 1.72
C GLU A 119 -21.19 24.78 2.66
N ASP A 120 -21.51 24.90 3.95
CA ASP A 120 -20.64 25.46 4.98
C ASP A 120 -19.45 24.54 5.34
N GLN A 121 -19.50 23.26 4.99
CA GLN A 121 -18.41 22.29 5.22
C GLN A 121 -17.52 22.05 3.99
N LYS A 122 -17.97 22.43 2.78
CA LYS A 122 -17.15 22.29 1.56
C LYS A 122 -15.81 23.03 1.62
N PRO A 123 -15.69 24.23 2.25
CA PRO A 123 -14.40 24.88 2.43
C PRO A 123 -13.41 24.03 3.25
N ILE A 124 -13.90 23.32 4.28
CA ILE A 124 -13.06 22.46 5.15
C ILE A 124 -12.41 21.35 4.32
N LEU A 125 -13.19 20.67 3.47
CA LEU A 125 -12.66 19.65 2.56
C LEU A 125 -11.64 20.24 1.58
N LYS A 126 -11.93 21.39 0.97
CA LYS A 126 -11.01 22.02 0.01
C LYS A 126 -9.70 22.43 0.67
N GLU A 127 -9.75 22.98 1.87
CA GLU A 127 -8.58 23.38 2.64
C GLU A 127 -7.78 22.16 3.12
N SER A 128 -8.44 21.08 3.54
CA SER A 128 -7.74 19.85 3.95
C SER A 128 -7.03 19.15 2.79
N LEU A 129 -7.66 19.08 1.61
CA LEU A 129 -7.04 18.55 0.39
C LEU A 129 -5.85 19.41 -0.06
N LYS A 130 -5.96 20.74 0.05
CA LYS A 130 -4.84 21.65 -0.22
C LYS A 130 -3.72 21.45 0.79
N LEU A 131 -4.05 21.34 2.07
CA LEU A 131 -3.09 21.11 3.14
C LEU A 131 -2.29 19.84 2.88
N TYR A 132 -2.96 18.71 2.63
CA TYR A 132 -2.33 17.43 2.27
C TYR A 132 -1.37 17.57 1.08
N ASN A 133 -1.82 18.15 -0.02
CA ASN A 133 -1.00 18.31 -1.23
C ASN A 133 0.19 19.26 -1.02
N SER A 134 0.13 20.15 -0.02
CA SER A 134 1.19 21.09 0.32
C SER A 134 2.14 20.59 1.43
N ASP A 135 1.85 19.44 2.03
CA ASP A 135 2.74 18.82 3.00
C ASP A 135 4.09 18.52 2.32
N SER A 136 5.19 18.85 3.00
CA SER A 136 6.53 18.72 2.41
C SER A 136 6.87 17.27 2.07
N HIS A 137 6.49 16.30 2.92
CA HIS A 137 6.78 14.90 2.64
C HIS A 137 6.01 14.42 1.41
N ILE A 138 4.73 14.80 1.27
CA ILE A 138 3.92 14.46 0.11
C ILE A 138 4.46 15.13 -1.16
N ALA A 139 4.78 16.42 -1.09
CA ALA A 139 5.27 17.20 -2.23
C ALA A 139 6.63 16.69 -2.74
N ASP A 140 7.56 16.35 -1.84
CA ASP A 140 8.90 15.87 -2.20
C ASP A 140 8.86 14.51 -2.93
N HIS A 141 7.84 13.70 -2.67
CA HIS A 141 7.65 12.37 -3.29
C HIS A 141 6.65 12.37 -4.44
N HIS A 142 6.11 13.53 -4.80
CA HIS A 142 5.12 13.64 -5.86
C HIS A 142 5.67 13.21 -7.22
N LYS A 143 4.86 12.43 -7.95
CA LYS A 143 5.12 12.04 -9.33
C LYS A 143 3.92 12.33 -10.23
N PRO A 144 4.16 12.64 -11.52
CA PRO A 144 3.06 12.69 -12.48
C PRO A 144 2.47 11.28 -12.68
N PRO A 145 1.18 11.16 -13.05
CA PRO A 145 0.54 9.87 -13.31
C PRO A 145 1.30 8.96 -14.28
N SER A 146 2.03 9.54 -15.24
CA SER A 146 2.83 8.79 -16.21
C SER A 146 3.96 7.95 -15.59
N TRP A 147 4.34 8.22 -14.33
CA TRP A 147 5.25 7.36 -13.57
C TRP A 147 4.70 5.94 -13.43
N LEU A 148 3.37 5.79 -13.34
CA LEU A 148 2.69 4.49 -13.23
C LEU A 148 3.07 3.54 -14.36
N LYS A 149 3.32 4.04 -15.59
CA LYS A 149 3.75 3.20 -16.73
C LYS A 149 5.08 2.48 -16.45
N LYS A 150 6.03 3.18 -15.81
CA LYS A 150 7.34 2.61 -15.45
C LYS A 150 7.17 1.59 -14.33
N PHE A 151 6.35 1.92 -13.34
CA PHE A 151 6.03 1.02 -12.25
C PHE A 151 5.35 -0.26 -12.73
N LEU A 152 4.33 -0.14 -13.60
CA LEU A 152 3.59 -1.28 -14.14
C LEU A 152 4.47 -2.21 -14.99
N LYS A 153 5.49 -1.68 -15.66
CA LYS A 153 6.49 -2.52 -16.33
C LYS A 153 7.20 -3.41 -15.31
N GLU A 154 7.77 -2.83 -14.24
CA GLU A 154 8.49 -3.60 -13.22
C GLU A 154 7.54 -4.55 -12.46
N TYR A 155 6.31 -4.13 -12.19
CA TYR A 155 5.21 -4.91 -11.63
C TYR A 155 4.88 -6.13 -12.49
N SER A 156 4.76 -5.95 -13.81
CA SER A 156 4.48 -7.03 -14.77
C SER A 156 5.59 -8.07 -14.90
N GLU A 157 6.80 -7.72 -14.45
CA GLU A 157 7.97 -8.59 -14.41
C GLU A 157 8.19 -9.22 -13.02
N SER A 158 7.27 -9.00 -12.07
CA SER A 158 7.40 -9.42 -10.68
C SER A 158 6.34 -10.43 -10.27
N VAL A 159 6.69 -11.30 -9.32
CA VAL A 159 5.69 -11.89 -8.43
C VAL A 159 5.37 -10.86 -7.36
N VAL A 160 4.09 -10.51 -7.27
CA VAL A 160 3.59 -9.45 -6.39
C VAL A 160 3.10 -10.05 -5.09
N VAL A 161 3.61 -9.57 -3.96
CA VAL A 161 3.17 -9.97 -2.61
C VAL A 161 2.31 -8.86 -2.02
N VAL A 162 1.04 -9.15 -1.74
CA VAL A 162 0.03 -8.16 -1.33
C VAL A 162 -0.92 -8.74 -0.29
N LYS A 163 -1.74 -7.89 0.32
CA LYS A 163 -2.84 -8.30 1.22
C LYS A 163 -4.20 -7.90 0.63
N GLY A 164 -4.82 -8.84 -0.07
CA GLY A 164 -6.04 -8.61 -0.84
C GLY A 164 -5.73 -7.98 -2.18
N ARG A 165 -6.78 -7.48 -2.84
CA ARG A 165 -6.70 -6.98 -4.23
C ARG A 165 -6.84 -5.47 -4.39
N ALA A 166 -7.16 -4.75 -3.31
CA ALA A 166 -7.51 -3.33 -3.38
C ALA A 166 -6.37 -2.48 -3.99
N ASP A 167 -5.12 -2.75 -3.64
CA ASP A 167 -3.95 -2.05 -4.19
C ASP A 167 -3.86 -2.22 -5.71
N MET A 168 -4.04 -3.46 -6.19
CA MET A 168 -3.98 -3.79 -7.61
C MET A 168 -5.16 -3.19 -8.40
N GLU A 169 -6.37 -3.26 -7.82
CA GLU A 169 -7.59 -2.69 -8.41
C GLU A 169 -7.49 -1.16 -8.50
N ALA A 170 -6.86 -0.52 -7.51
CA ALA A 170 -6.60 0.91 -7.54
C ALA A 170 -5.61 1.31 -8.67
N LEU A 171 -4.56 0.51 -8.90
CA LEU A 171 -3.66 0.71 -10.05
C LEU A 171 -4.42 0.58 -11.38
N GLU A 172 -5.30 -0.40 -11.50
CA GLU A 172 -6.12 -0.61 -12.69
C GLU A 172 -7.07 0.56 -12.92
N ASN A 173 -7.75 1.05 -11.88
CA ASN A 173 -8.58 2.24 -11.96
C ASN A 173 -7.78 3.49 -12.37
N MET A 174 -6.56 3.65 -11.85
CA MET A 174 -5.68 4.74 -12.26
C MET A 174 -5.29 4.65 -13.74
N CYS A 175 -5.03 3.44 -14.24
CA CYS A 175 -4.84 3.21 -15.67
C CYS A 175 -6.07 3.61 -16.49
N ARG A 176 -7.27 3.26 -16.05
CA ARG A 176 -8.52 3.63 -16.72
C ARG A 176 -8.72 5.16 -16.77
N ILE A 177 -8.46 5.87 -15.66
CA ILE A 177 -8.56 7.34 -15.62
C ILE A 177 -7.64 7.99 -16.66
N HIS A 178 -6.44 7.45 -16.83
CA HIS A 178 -5.39 8.06 -17.66
C HIS A 178 -5.24 7.41 -19.03
N GLU A 179 -6.12 6.48 -19.40
CA GLU A 179 -6.07 5.72 -20.67
C GLU A 179 -4.72 5.00 -20.87
N TYR A 180 -4.20 4.43 -19.79
CA TYR A 180 -2.98 3.60 -19.82
C TYR A 180 -3.36 2.12 -19.91
N GLU A 181 -2.50 1.34 -20.54
CA GLU A 181 -2.59 -0.11 -20.49
C GLU A 181 -2.27 -0.59 -19.06
N TYR A 182 -3.15 -1.41 -18.49
CA TYR A 182 -2.86 -2.14 -17.26
C TYR A 182 -2.09 -3.41 -17.62
N LEU A 183 -0.92 -3.58 -17.00
CA LEU A 183 -0.09 -4.77 -17.18
C LEU A 183 -0.27 -5.66 -15.97
N GLU A 184 -0.72 -6.89 -16.17
CA GLU A 184 -0.86 -7.90 -15.11
C GLU A 184 0.53 -8.30 -14.55
N PRO A 185 0.63 -8.65 -13.25
CA PRO A 185 1.88 -9.15 -12.68
C PRO A 185 2.16 -10.58 -13.17
N LEU A 186 3.40 -11.07 -13.04
CA LEU A 186 3.73 -12.46 -13.40
C LEU A 186 2.93 -13.46 -12.57
N ASP A 187 2.76 -13.16 -11.28
CA ASP A 187 1.99 -13.96 -10.33
C ASP A 187 1.66 -13.09 -9.11
N VAL A 188 0.73 -13.55 -8.28
CA VAL A 188 0.30 -12.87 -7.05
C VAL A 188 0.35 -13.82 -5.87
N TYR A 189 1.03 -13.41 -4.80
CA TYR A 189 0.97 -14.04 -3.49
C TYR A 189 0.14 -13.18 -2.54
N ASP A 190 -1.15 -13.53 -2.42
CA ASP A 190 -2.09 -12.83 -1.55
C ASP A 190 -2.10 -13.42 -0.13
N ILE A 191 -1.59 -12.68 0.85
CA ILE A 191 -1.59 -13.09 2.25
C ILE A 191 -2.99 -13.07 2.89
N ALA A 192 -3.98 -12.39 2.28
CA ALA A 192 -5.36 -12.36 2.76
C ALA A 192 -6.04 -13.74 2.69
N THR A 193 -5.54 -14.65 1.85
CA THR A 193 -5.95 -16.07 1.85
C THR A 193 -5.74 -16.74 3.21
N TRP A 194 -4.81 -16.21 4.02
CA TRP A 194 -4.50 -16.71 5.36
C TRP A 194 -5.36 -16.06 6.46
N ASN A 195 -6.23 -15.09 6.14
CA ASN A 195 -7.07 -14.38 7.12
C ASN A 195 -7.88 -15.30 8.05
N PRO A 196 -8.51 -16.42 7.60
CA PRO A 196 -9.21 -17.33 8.51
C PRO A 196 -8.29 -18.01 9.53
N LYS A 197 -7.03 -18.27 9.18
CA LYS A 197 -6.03 -18.82 10.10
C LYS A 197 -5.50 -17.73 11.03
N SER A 198 -5.26 -16.52 10.52
CA SER A 198 -4.88 -15.37 11.36
C SER A 198 -5.90 -15.09 12.45
N ARG A 199 -7.20 -15.01 12.13
CA ARG A 199 -8.25 -14.78 13.15
C ARG A 199 -8.26 -15.82 14.26
N ARG A 200 -8.01 -17.09 13.91
CA ARG A 200 -7.97 -18.17 14.90
C ARG A 200 -6.72 -18.13 15.79
N LEU A 201 -5.58 -17.72 15.23
CA LEU A 201 -4.29 -17.73 15.92
C LEU A 201 -4.04 -16.42 16.69
N CYS A 202 -4.32 -15.28 16.05
CA CYS A 202 -3.99 -13.94 16.50
C CYS A 202 -5.22 -13.13 16.96
N GLY A 203 -6.44 -13.65 16.81
CA GLY A 203 -7.67 -12.93 17.13
C GLY A 203 -8.05 -11.82 16.14
N THR A 204 -7.25 -11.59 15.09
CA THR A 204 -7.46 -10.53 14.10
C THR A 204 -6.98 -10.95 12.71
N ALA A 205 -7.41 -10.22 11.68
CA ALA A 205 -6.89 -10.31 10.30
C ALA A 205 -6.37 -8.95 9.79
N LYS A 206 -6.27 -7.96 10.69
CA LYS A 206 -5.57 -6.71 10.40
C LYS A 206 -4.07 -7.00 10.22
N LEU A 207 -3.42 -6.28 9.32
CA LEU A 207 -2.01 -6.53 8.96
C LEU A 207 -1.11 -6.40 10.18
N GLU A 208 -1.11 -5.23 10.83
CA GLU A 208 -0.32 -4.93 12.03
C GLU A 208 -0.55 -5.97 13.14
N GLY A 209 -1.80 -6.21 13.53
CA GLY A 209 -2.09 -7.19 14.59
C GLY A 209 -1.73 -8.64 14.21
N THR A 210 -1.75 -8.99 12.91
CA THR A 210 -1.24 -10.29 12.45
C THR A 210 0.28 -10.32 12.57
N PHE A 211 0.95 -9.27 12.09
CA PHE A 211 2.40 -9.11 12.14
C PHE A 211 2.94 -9.20 13.57
N ASP A 212 2.39 -8.42 14.51
CA ASP A 212 2.82 -8.40 15.91
C ASP A 212 2.72 -9.79 16.56
N CYS A 213 1.60 -10.47 16.33
CA CYS A 213 1.34 -11.81 16.83
C CYS A 213 2.37 -12.85 16.35
N ILE A 214 2.75 -12.79 15.07
CA ILE A 214 3.68 -13.77 14.48
C ILE A 214 5.16 -13.36 14.61
N LEU A 215 5.45 -12.10 14.90
CA LEU A 215 6.79 -11.51 14.86
C LEU A 215 7.87 -12.32 15.61
N PRO A 216 7.59 -12.91 16.79
CA PRO A 216 8.54 -13.77 17.49
C PRO A 216 8.91 -15.06 16.74
N TYR A 217 8.06 -15.50 15.81
CA TYR A 217 8.14 -16.78 15.12
C TYR A 217 8.57 -16.68 13.64
N VAL A 218 8.69 -15.46 13.10
CA VAL A 218 9.11 -15.26 11.69
C VAL A 218 10.56 -15.69 11.51
N ASP A 219 10.81 -16.62 10.59
CA ASP A 219 12.15 -17.03 10.16
C ASP A 219 12.69 -16.08 9.07
N ASP A 220 12.94 -14.84 9.48
CA ASP A 220 13.37 -13.76 8.60
C ASP A 220 14.89 -13.60 8.56
N LYS A 221 15.64 -14.70 8.72
CA LYS A 221 17.10 -14.67 8.57
C LYS A 221 17.45 -14.17 7.16
N GLY A 222 18.17 -13.06 7.08
CA GLY A 222 18.63 -12.47 5.82
C GLY A 222 20.09 -12.84 5.54
N SER A 223 20.95 -12.75 6.54
CA SER A 223 22.34 -13.21 6.47
C SER A 223 22.74 -13.87 7.80
N LYS A 224 23.99 -14.37 7.90
CA LYS A 224 24.53 -14.89 9.17
C LYS A 224 24.46 -13.89 10.34
N ARG A 225 24.34 -12.58 10.08
CA ARG A 225 24.42 -11.51 11.08
C ARG A 225 23.25 -10.54 11.11
N ARG A 226 22.29 -10.63 10.16
CA ARG A 226 21.17 -9.67 10.06
C ARG A 226 19.89 -10.37 9.64
N ARG A 227 18.77 -9.92 10.21
CA ARG A 227 17.42 -10.33 9.83
C ARG A 227 16.88 -9.37 8.76
N LEU A 228 15.88 -9.79 8.00
CA LEU A 228 15.19 -8.94 7.02
C LEU A 228 14.49 -7.78 7.73
N ARG A 229 13.87 -8.02 8.90
CA ARG A 229 13.26 -6.92 9.66
C ARG A 229 14.22 -5.80 10.05
N ASP A 230 15.53 -6.07 10.10
CA ASP A 230 16.54 -5.07 10.50
C ASP A 230 16.90 -4.09 9.36
N ILE A 231 16.42 -4.34 8.13
CA ILE A 231 16.75 -3.54 6.94
C ILE A 231 15.53 -2.98 6.22
N LEU A 232 14.35 -3.47 6.55
CA LEU A 232 13.08 -3.04 5.98
C LEU A 232 12.58 -1.79 6.71
N PRO A 233 11.90 -0.86 6.02
CA PRO A 233 11.26 0.28 6.68
C PRO A 233 10.11 -0.23 7.56
N LEU A 234 10.24 -0.11 8.88
CA LEU A 234 9.26 -0.56 9.87
C LEU A 234 9.01 0.53 10.93
N GLU A 235 9.02 1.79 10.50
CA GLU A 235 9.06 2.94 11.42
C GLU A 235 7.67 3.38 11.89
N ARG A 236 6.64 3.35 11.02
CA ARG A 236 5.30 3.88 11.32
C ARG A 236 4.22 3.06 10.62
N ALA A 237 3.25 2.53 11.36
CA ALA A 237 2.07 1.88 10.77
C ALA A 237 1.25 2.88 9.93
N HIS A 238 0.58 2.40 8.87
CA HIS A 238 -0.16 3.23 7.90
C HIS A 238 0.72 4.17 7.08
N ASP A 239 2.02 3.88 7.04
CA ASP A 239 2.91 4.26 5.97
C ASP A 239 2.99 3.06 5.01
N PRO A 240 2.73 3.22 3.71
CA PRO A 240 2.63 2.10 2.79
C PRO A 240 3.97 1.35 2.63
N THR A 241 5.12 1.96 2.93
CA THR A 241 6.41 1.25 2.94
C THR A 241 6.53 0.31 4.15
N THR A 242 5.99 0.72 5.29
CA THR A 242 5.92 -0.11 6.50
C THR A 242 4.92 -1.24 6.34
N ASP A 243 3.75 -0.96 5.77
CA ASP A 243 2.72 -1.98 5.50
C ASP A 243 3.20 -3.00 4.45
N ALA A 244 3.92 -2.57 3.41
CA ALA A 244 4.60 -3.48 2.49
C ALA A 244 5.63 -4.37 3.22
N SER A 245 6.40 -3.81 4.15
CA SER A 245 7.40 -4.57 4.91
C SER A 245 6.77 -5.61 5.84
N MET A 246 5.70 -5.24 6.56
CA MET A 246 4.90 -6.17 7.35
C MET A 246 4.30 -7.28 6.48
N THR A 247 3.78 -6.92 5.30
CA THR A 247 3.21 -7.86 4.33
C THR A 247 4.22 -8.92 3.90
N LEU A 248 5.47 -8.54 3.59
CA LEU A 248 6.53 -9.50 3.28
C LEU A 248 6.82 -10.44 4.46
N LEU A 249 6.95 -9.90 5.67
CA LEU A 249 7.29 -10.71 6.84
C LEU A 249 6.17 -11.69 7.20
N VAL A 250 4.91 -11.30 7.01
CA VAL A 250 3.75 -12.21 7.10
C VAL A 250 3.81 -13.27 6.02
N ALA A 251 4.11 -12.91 4.77
CA ALA A 251 4.24 -13.88 3.67
C ALA A 251 5.33 -14.94 3.95
N ILE A 252 6.49 -14.50 4.45
CA ILE A 252 7.59 -15.39 4.87
C ILE A 252 7.13 -16.35 5.95
N TYR A 253 6.41 -15.87 6.97
CA TYR A 253 5.89 -16.74 8.02
C TYR A 253 4.87 -17.77 7.49
N ILE A 254 3.96 -17.36 6.60
CA ILE A 254 2.96 -18.25 6.01
C ILE A 254 3.66 -19.39 5.28
N VAL A 255 4.62 -19.07 4.40
CA VAL A 255 5.43 -20.05 3.67
C VAL A 255 6.17 -20.98 4.63
N ALA A 256 6.88 -20.43 5.62
CA ALA A 256 7.62 -21.22 6.60
C ALA A 256 6.71 -22.16 7.42
N SER A 257 5.44 -21.78 7.61
CA SER A 257 4.45 -22.58 8.34
C SER A 257 3.81 -23.71 7.51
N GLN A 258 3.95 -23.68 6.18
CA GLN A 258 3.44 -24.71 5.27
C GLN A 258 4.45 -25.84 5.04
N SER A 259 5.73 -25.58 5.27
CA SER A 259 6.82 -26.57 5.14
C SER A 259 7.04 -27.41 6.41
N LYS A 260 6.18 -27.29 7.42
CA LYS A 260 6.20 -28.04 8.69
C LYS A 260 5.00 -28.96 8.77
#